data_AF-A0A7S1MP27-F1
#
_entry.id   AF-A0A7S1MP27-F1
#
_cell.length_a   1.000
_cell.length_b   1.000
_cell.length_c   1.000
_cell.angle_alpha   90.00
_cell.angle_beta   90.00
_cell.angle_gamma   90.00
#
_symmetry.space_group_name_H-M   'P 1'
#
loop_
_entity.id
_entity.type
_entity.pdbx_description
1 polymer ?
#
loop_
_entity_poly.entity_id
_entity_poly.type
_entity_poly.pdbx_seq_one_letter_code
_entity_poly.pdbx_strand_id
1 'polypeptide(L)'
;PRPAVPLPFACTMLQGAAQADVTVAAAPKPDAKFDVVFPVGMPDEGTFDWLDGFLEKNPQYVELSDRKVQEWVAASGLAKPRSAGAASSKDKPSFNYGLPSMDDGSIRRVITAMASVVPRHYVVME
;
A
#
# COMPACT_ATOMS: atom_id res chain seq x y z
N PRO A 1 -7.54 -4.06 -32.37
CA PRO A 1 -8.83 -4.72 -32.03
C PRO A 1 -10.03 -3.86 -32.50
N ARG A 2 -10.82 -4.34 -33.47
CA ARG A 2 -12.04 -3.65 -33.92
C ARG A 2 -13.27 -4.26 -33.22
N PRO A 3 -14.13 -3.45 -32.58
CA PRO A 3 -15.36 -3.95 -31.96
C PRO A 3 -16.40 -4.32 -33.03
N ALA A 4 -17.16 -5.39 -32.79
CA ALA A 4 -18.19 -5.91 -33.69
C ALA A 4 -19.50 -5.09 -33.69
N VAL A 5 -19.69 -4.24 -32.68
CA VAL A 5 -20.81 -3.29 -32.56
C VAL A 5 -20.26 -1.97 -32.01
N PRO A 6 -20.58 -0.81 -32.61
CA PRO A 6 -20.14 0.49 -32.09
C PRO A 6 -20.85 0.78 -30.76
N LEU A 7 -20.06 0.98 -29.70
CA LEU A 7 -20.55 1.41 -28.40
C LEU A 7 -21.05 2.87 -28.48
N PRO A 8 -22.11 3.25 -27.74
CA PRO A 8 -22.68 4.60 -27.77
C PRO A 8 -21.80 5.66 -27.05
N PHE A 9 -20.59 5.28 -26.64
CA PHE A 9 -19.61 6.14 -26.00
C PHE A 9 -18.21 5.75 -26.49
N ALA A 10 -17.32 6.74 -26.57
CA ALA A 10 -15.92 6.51 -26.88
C ALA A 10 -15.16 6.23 -25.59
N CYS A 11 -14.65 5.00 -25.41
CA CYS A 11 -13.68 4.71 -24.36
C CYS A 11 -12.34 5.36 -24.72
N THR A 12 -11.96 6.43 -24.02
CA THR A 12 -10.60 6.96 -24.06
C THR A 12 -9.67 5.96 -23.37
N MET A 13 -8.73 5.39 -24.12
CA MET A 13 -7.66 4.57 -23.56
C MET A 13 -6.72 5.46 -22.72
N LEU A 14 -5.91 4.88 -21.82
CA LEU A 14 -4.89 5.60 -21.03
C LEU A 14 -4.00 6.55 -21.86
N GLN A 15 -3.81 6.26 -23.15
CA GLN A 15 -3.08 7.11 -24.10
C GLN A 15 -3.80 8.42 -24.46
N GLY A 16 -5.12 8.48 -24.29
CA GLY A 16 -5.95 9.67 -24.51
C GLY A 16 -6.35 10.40 -23.23
N ALA A 17 -5.79 10.01 -22.07
CA ALA A 17 -5.95 10.77 -20.84
C ALA A 17 -5.24 12.12 -20.97
N ALA A 18 -5.87 13.18 -20.46
CA ALA A 18 -5.30 14.52 -20.50
C ALA A 18 -4.00 14.55 -19.67
N GLN A 19 -2.98 15.27 -20.12
CA GLN A 19 -1.71 15.41 -19.38
C GLN A 19 -1.91 15.96 -17.97
N ALA A 20 -3.00 16.70 -17.71
CA ALA A 20 -3.37 17.19 -16.39
C ALA A 20 -3.72 16.06 -15.40
N ASP A 21 -4.19 14.91 -15.88
CA ASP A 21 -4.62 13.77 -15.07
C ASP A 21 -3.57 12.65 -15.01
N VAL A 22 -2.44 12.79 -15.74
CA VAL A 22 -1.40 11.78 -15.86
C VAL A 22 -0.11 12.25 -15.20
N THR A 23 0.25 11.62 -14.07
CA THR A 23 1.59 11.74 -13.50
C THR A 23 2.44 10.56 -13.96
N VAL A 24 3.41 10.82 -14.85
CA VAL A 24 4.37 9.79 -15.28
C VAL A 24 5.43 9.67 -14.20
N ALA A 25 5.32 8.64 -13.35
CA ALA A 25 6.38 8.29 -12.42
C ALA A 25 7.61 7.85 -13.22
N ALA A 26 8.76 8.49 -12.97
CA ALA A 26 10.01 8.10 -13.60
C ALA A 26 10.34 6.63 -13.27
N ALA A 27 10.65 5.84 -14.30
CA ALA A 27 11.05 4.46 -14.10
C ALA A 27 12.30 4.43 -13.19
N PRO A 28 12.34 3.55 -12.17
CA PRO A 28 13.52 3.41 -11.34
C PRO A 28 14.72 3.02 -12.21
N LYS A 29 15.87 3.66 -11.97
CA LYS A 29 17.11 3.37 -12.69
C LYS A 29 17.46 1.88 -12.51
N PRO A 30 17.85 1.17 -13.58
CA PRO A 30 18.07 -0.27 -13.55
C PRO A 30 19.18 -0.77 -12.61
N ASP A 31 20.01 0.13 -12.07
CA ASP A 31 21.15 -0.17 -11.18
C ASP A 31 21.02 0.48 -9.77
N ALA A 32 19.83 0.95 -9.41
CA ALA A 32 19.60 1.53 -8.10
C ALA A 32 19.59 0.44 -7.01
N LYS A 33 20.48 0.56 -6.02
CA LYS A 33 20.41 -0.25 -4.80
C LYS A 33 19.25 0.24 -3.96
N PHE A 34 18.33 -0.65 -3.64
CA PHE A 34 17.20 -0.36 -2.77
C PHE A 34 17.45 -0.96 -1.39
N ASP A 35 17.23 -0.14 -0.37
CA ASP A 35 17.40 -0.54 1.01
C ASP A 35 16.06 -0.96 1.60
N VAL A 36 16.09 -2.06 2.36
CA VAL A 36 14.96 -2.54 3.14
C VAL A 36 15.32 -2.39 4.61
N VAL A 37 14.56 -1.56 5.31
CA VAL A 37 14.74 -1.32 6.75
C VAL A 37 13.69 -2.11 7.51
N PHE A 38 14.15 -2.93 8.44
CA PHE A 38 13.29 -3.71 9.34
C PHE A 38 13.53 -3.24 10.78
N PRO A 39 12.87 -2.17 11.24
CA PRO A 39 12.97 -1.74 12.63
C PRO A 39 12.41 -2.81 13.58
N VAL A 40 13.19 -3.14 14.60
CA VAL A 40 12.77 -4.02 15.69
C VAL A 40 12.73 -3.16 16.95
N GLY A 41 11.52 -2.85 17.41
CA GLY A 41 11.28 -2.06 18.61
C GLY A 41 10.44 -2.83 19.62
N MET A 42 10.42 -2.35 20.87
CA MET A 42 9.51 -2.89 21.88
C MET A 42 8.08 -2.41 21.55
N PRO A 43 7.05 -3.28 21.68
CA PRO A 43 5.66 -2.88 21.52
C PRO A 43 5.31 -1.71 22.45
N ASP A 44 4.44 -0.80 22.00
CA ASP A 44 4.02 0.40 22.74
C ASP A 44 5.12 1.40 23.18
N GLU A 45 6.40 1.20 22.84
CA GLU A 45 7.50 2.15 23.17
C GLU A 45 7.74 3.23 22.10
N GLY A 46 6.74 3.53 21.26
CA GLY A 46 6.84 4.61 20.26
C GLY A 46 7.59 4.21 18.98
N THR A 47 7.61 2.93 18.63
CA THR A 47 8.20 2.45 17.36
C THR A 47 7.55 3.12 16.13
N PHE A 48 6.24 3.44 16.21
CA PHE A 48 5.54 4.22 15.18
C PHE A 48 5.95 5.70 15.17
N ASP A 49 6.25 6.31 16.32
CA ASP A 49 6.72 7.69 16.38
C ASP A 49 8.11 7.83 15.75
N TRP A 50 8.97 6.82 15.95
CA TRP A 50 10.25 6.73 15.23
C TRP A 50 10.04 6.57 13.72
N LEU A 51 9.10 5.73 13.30
CA LEU A 51 8.79 5.48 11.89
C LEU A 51 8.34 6.76 11.19
N ASP A 52 7.46 7.53 11.84
CA ASP A 52 7.00 8.82 11.31
C ASP A 52 8.17 9.79 11.15
N GLY A 53 9.02 9.92 12.16
CA GLY A 53 10.24 10.74 12.08
C GLY A 53 11.27 10.23 11.07
N PHE A 54 11.32 8.92 10.79
CA PHE A 54 12.19 8.33 9.77
C PHE A 54 11.67 8.63 8.36
N LEU A 55 10.37 8.51 8.14
CA LEU A 55 9.71 8.80 6.86
C LEU A 55 9.76 10.29 6.52
N GLU A 56 9.62 11.18 7.52
CA GLU A 56 9.80 12.62 7.34
C GLU A 56 11.21 12.98 6.84
N LYS A 57 12.23 12.31 7.39
CA LYS A 57 13.63 12.52 6.99
C LYS A 57 13.97 11.86 5.66
N ASN A 58 13.26 10.79 5.30
CA ASN A 58 13.54 9.99 4.12
C ASN A 58 12.25 9.73 3.32
N PRO A 59 11.73 10.75 2.59
CA PRO A 59 10.47 10.63 1.84
C PRO A 59 10.54 9.63 0.68
N GLN A 60 11.72 9.11 0.34
CA GLN A 60 11.91 8.06 -0.67
C GLN A 60 11.49 6.66 -0.19
N TYR A 61 11.33 6.46 1.12
CA TYR A 61 10.95 5.16 1.67
C TYR A 61 9.44 4.99 1.64
N VAL A 62 9.00 3.81 1.20
CA VAL A 62 7.61 3.40 1.26
C VAL A 62 7.42 2.54 2.49
N GLU A 63 6.44 2.92 3.30
CA GLU A 63 6.03 2.16 4.47
C GLU A 63 5.21 0.93 4.06
N LEU A 64 5.62 -0.24 4.54
CA LEU A 64 4.87 -1.49 4.47
C LEU A 64 4.51 -1.92 5.89
N SER A 65 3.36 -1.48 6.38
CA SER A 65 2.83 -1.76 7.71
C SER A 65 1.32 -2.03 7.66
N ASP A 66 0.78 -2.65 8.71
CA ASP A 66 -0.65 -2.93 8.78
C ASP A 66 -1.50 -1.63 8.80
N ARG A 67 -0.98 -0.53 9.38
CA ARG A 67 -1.67 0.79 9.32
C ARG A 67 -1.74 1.32 7.89
N LYS A 68 -0.67 1.17 7.10
CA LYS A 68 -0.64 1.64 5.70
C LYS A 68 -1.55 0.79 4.81
N VAL A 69 -1.63 -0.51 5.07
CA VAL A 69 -2.57 -1.40 4.38
C VAL A 69 -4.02 -0.98 4.65
N GLN A 70 -4.38 -0.62 5.88
CA GLN A 70 -5.74 -0.11 6.17
C GLN A 70 -6.07 1.19 5.44
N GLU A 71 -5.10 2.09 5.30
CA GLU A 71 -5.26 3.32 4.51
C GLU A 71 -5.52 2.99 3.04
N TRP A 72 -4.76 2.05 2.45
CA TRP A 72 -4.99 1.60 1.07
C TRP A 72 -6.34 0.93 0.89
N VAL A 73 -6.77 0.13 1.87
CA VAL A 73 -8.09 -0.48 1.89
C VAL A 73 -9.18 0.59 1.92
N ALA A 74 -9.05 1.59 2.78
CA ALA A 74 -10.00 2.71 2.84
C ALA A 74 -10.02 3.50 1.51
N ALA A 75 -8.84 3.77 0.93
CA ALA A 75 -8.72 4.44 -0.36
C ALA A 75 -9.30 3.61 -1.53
N SER A 76 -9.28 2.27 -1.41
CA SER A 76 -9.90 1.36 -2.39
C SER A 76 -11.43 1.33 -2.33
N GLY A 77 -12.04 2.06 -1.39
CA GLY A 77 -13.49 2.19 -1.26
C GLY A 77 -14.13 1.24 -0.25
N LEU A 78 -13.33 0.44 0.47
CA LEU A 78 -13.82 -0.41 1.55
C LEU A 78 -13.97 0.42 2.83
N ALA A 79 -15.21 0.53 3.32
CA ALA A 79 -15.47 1.20 4.59
C ALA A 79 -14.82 0.42 5.74
N LYS A 80 -14.19 1.14 6.68
CA LYS A 80 -13.65 0.54 7.89
C LYS A 80 -14.79 -0.18 8.63
N PRO A 81 -14.64 -1.47 8.97
CA PRO A 81 -15.69 -2.21 9.67
C PRO A 81 -15.96 -1.54 11.02
N ARG A 82 -17.24 -1.28 11.32
CA ARG A 82 -17.69 -0.68 12.59
C ARG A 82 -17.36 -1.55 13.81
N SER A 83 -17.11 -2.85 13.60
CA SER A 83 -16.70 -3.79 14.63
C SER A 83 -15.18 -3.94 14.64
N ALA A 84 -14.49 -2.99 15.26
CA ALA A 84 -13.18 -3.28 15.83
C ALA A 84 -13.41 -4.27 16.98
N GLY A 85 -13.21 -5.58 16.72
CA GLY A 85 -13.30 -6.59 17.77
C GLY A 85 -12.33 -6.26 18.91
N ALA A 86 -12.60 -6.78 20.11
CA ALA A 86 -11.86 -6.54 21.35
C ALA A 86 -10.35 -6.89 21.32
N ALA A 87 -9.82 -7.31 20.17
CA ALA A 87 -8.42 -7.66 19.91
C ALA A 87 -7.66 -6.60 19.08
N SER A 88 -8.23 -5.41 18.82
CA SER A 88 -7.49 -4.34 18.13
C SER A 88 -6.46 -3.69 19.07
N SER A 89 -5.18 -3.74 18.70
CA SER A 89 -4.12 -2.96 19.34
C SER A 89 -3.73 -1.76 18.47
N LYS A 90 -3.08 -0.75 19.05
CA LYS A 90 -2.45 0.34 18.29
C LYS A 90 -1.37 -0.19 17.35
N ASP A 91 -0.70 -1.27 17.77
CA ASP A 91 0.35 -1.93 16.99
C ASP A 91 -0.18 -3.01 16.04
N LYS A 92 -1.40 -3.52 16.29
CA LYS A 92 -2.06 -4.55 15.46
C LYS A 92 -3.48 -4.13 15.11
N PRO A 93 -3.62 -3.31 14.05
CA PRO A 93 -4.92 -2.90 13.55
C PRO A 93 -5.74 -4.12 13.11
N SER A 94 -6.98 -4.25 13.58
CA SER A 94 -7.81 -5.41 13.21
C SER A 94 -8.33 -5.30 11.78
N PHE A 95 -8.12 -6.35 10.99
CA PHE A 95 -8.73 -6.56 9.68
C PHE A 95 -9.98 -7.42 9.88
N ASN A 96 -11.15 -6.78 9.90
CA ASN A 96 -12.45 -7.46 10.04
C ASN A 96 -13.40 -6.99 8.93
N TYR A 97 -12.91 -6.98 7.69
CA TYR A 97 -13.68 -6.48 6.54
C TYR A 97 -14.75 -7.48 6.08
N GLY A 98 -14.82 -8.67 6.68
CA GLY A 98 -15.74 -9.74 6.30
C GLY A 98 -15.31 -10.43 5.01
N LEU A 99 -14.06 -10.22 4.61
CA LEU A 99 -13.48 -10.74 3.38
C LEU A 99 -12.38 -11.74 3.78
N PRO A 100 -12.55 -13.04 3.49
CA PRO A 100 -11.62 -14.07 3.93
C PRO A 100 -10.16 -13.79 3.56
N SER A 101 -9.92 -13.26 2.36
CA SER A 101 -8.57 -12.92 1.87
C SER A 101 -7.92 -11.71 2.55
N MET A 102 -8.68 -10.94 3.33
CA MET A 102 -8.19 -9.80 4.10
C MET A 102 -8.00 -10.15 5.56
N ASP A 103 -8.96 -10.88 6.11
CA ASP A 103 -9.04 -11.18 7.54
C ASP A 103 -8.13 -12.37 7.94
N ASP A 104 -7.66 -13.17 6.97
CA ASP A 104 -6.72 -14.29 7.17
C ASP A 104 -5.22 -13.91 7.04
N GLY A 105 -4.92 -12.63 6.84
CA GLY A 105 -3.57 -12.11 6.63
C GLY A 105 -2.97 -12.44 5.25
N SER A 106 -3.75 -12.94 4.29
CA SER A 106 -3.27 -13.24 2.94
C SER A 106 -2.78 -11.99 2.20
N ILE A 107 -3.39 -10.82 2.44
CA ILE A 107 -2.90 -9.54 1.90
C ILE A 107 -1.44 -9.31 2.27
N ARG A 108 -1.07 -9.52 3.53
CA ARG A 108 0.31 -9.31 4.00
C ARG A 108 1.29 -10.21 3.25
N ARG A 109 0.93 -11.49 3.04
CA ARG A 109 1.75 -12.43 2.28
C ARG A 109 1.96 -11.98 0.83
N VAL A 110 0.90 -11.48 0.18
CA VAL A 110 0.96 -10.98 -1.20
C VAL A 110 1.84 -9.72 -1.27
N ILE A 111 1.67 -8.78 -0.34
CA ILE A 111 2.49 -7.56 -0.28
C ILE A 111 3.96 -7.91 -0.08
N THR A 112 4.29 -8.79 0.86
CA THR A 112 5.67 -9.23 1.08
C THR A 112 6.26 -9.93 -0.14
N ALA A 113 5.48 -10.76 -0.84
CA ALA A 113 5.93 -11.41 -2.08
C ALA A 113 6.22 -10.38 -3.18
N MET A 114 5.37 -9.35 -3.32
CA MET A 114 5.53 -8.30 -4.33
C MET A 114 6.59 -7.25 -3.98
N ALA A 115 6.91 -7.07 -2.71
CA ALA A 115 7.90 -6.08 -2.26
C ALA A 115 9.27 -6.27 -2.92
N SER A 116 9.65 -7.51 -3.23
CA SER A 116 10.92 -7.82 -3.92
C SER A 116 10.93 -7.47 -5.42
N VAL A 117 9.75 -7.35 -6.05
CA VAL A 117 9.61 -7.13 -7.50
C VAL A 117 9.58 -5.63 -7.83
N VAL A 118 9.12 -4.82 -6.89
CA VAL A 118 8.97 -3.38 -7.09
C VAL A 118 10.26 -2.67 -6.64
N PRO A 119 10.96 -1.93 -7.52
CA PRO A 119 12.26 -1.34 -7.17
C PRO A 119 12.06 -0.03 -6.41
N ARG A 120 11.92 -0.09 -5.08
CA ARG A 120 11.77 1.08 -4.18
C ARG A 120 12.42 0.81 -2.82
N HIS A 121 12.72 1.88 -2.07
CA HIS A 121 13.16 1.76 -0.69
C HIS A 121 11.95 1.41 0.20
N TYR A 122 12.11 0.43 1.09
CA TYR A 122 11.01 -0.04 1.94
C TYR A 122 11.36 0.04 3.41
N VAL A 123 10.37 0.42 4.23
CA VAL A 123 10.40 0.17 5.66
C VAL A 123 9.30 -0.83 5.97
N VAL A 124 9.70 -2.01 6.44
CA VAL A 124 8.76 -3.09 6.76
C VAL A 124 8.52 -3.08 8.27
N MET A 125 7.26 -2.87 8.63
CA MET A 125 6.79 -2.85 10.01
C MET A 125 5.69 -3.90 10.21
N GLU A 126 5.49 -4.29 11.47
CA GLU A 126 4.41 -5.23 11.81
C GLU A 126 3.01 -4.61 11.68
#